data_AF-A0A535E3G1-F1
#
_entry.id   AF-A0A535E3G1-F1
#
_cell.length_a   1.000
_cell.length_b   1.000
_cell.length_c   1.000
_cell.angle_alpha   90.00
_cell.angle_beta   90.00
_cell.angle_gamma   90.00
#
_symmetry.space_group_name_H-M   'P 1'
#
loop_
_entity.id
_entity.type
_entity.pdbx_description
1 polymer ?
#
loop_
_entity_poly.entity_id
_entity_poly.type
_entity_poly.pdbx_seq_one_letter_code
_entity_poly.pdbx_strand_id
1 'polypeptide(L)'
;MTPPVQLVPLSNVITNAPDDQEPAPDFVPTLDGKHVQVTAVLERTAVVAPLTDRWADKQLVRHADLLMDPAAITRRSKRATGFRAKFRRRYASEQREALRAASDRRAMDNRARLTLPYCQAA
;
A
#
# COMPACT_ATOMS: atom_id res chain seq x y z
N MET A 1 24.08 -20.20 -26.36
CA MET A 1 23.83 -20.72 -24.99
C MET A 1 23.28 -19.58 -24.17
N THR A 2 21.96 -19.51 -24.00
CA THR A 2 21.34 -18.58 -23.07
C THR A 2 21.67 -19.08 -21.66
N PRO A 3 22.21 -18.25 -20.75
CA PRO A 3 22.50 -18.70 -19.40
C PRO A 3 21.21 -19.23 -18.74
N PRO A 4 21.32 -20.22 -17.83
CA PRO A 4 20.15 -20.70 -17.10
C PRO A 4 19.50 -19.54 -16.35
N VAL A 5 18.20 -19.33 -16.58
CA VAL A 5 17.43 -18.26 -15.94
C VAL A 5 17.38 -18.54 -14.44
N GLN A 6 18.07 -17.72 -13.66
CA GLN A 6 18.07 -17.84 -12.21
C GLN A 6 16.79 -17.18 -11.67
N LEU A 7 15.86 -18.01 -11.20
CA LEU A 7 14.67 -17.53 -10.52
C LEU A 7 15.04 -17.03 -9.12
N VAL A 8 14.64 -15.79 -8.80
CA VAL A 8 14.89 -15.15 -7.51
C VAL A 8 13.58 -14.68 -6.88
N PRO A 9 13.50 -14.59 -5.54
CA PRO A 9 12.36 -14.00 -4.86
C PRO A 9 12.14 -12.53 -5.26
N LEU A 10 10.88 -12.13 -5.45
CA LEU A 10 10.51 -10.74 -5.75
C LEU A 10 11.01 -9.77 -4.66
N SER A 11 11.09 -10.21 -3.40
CA SER A 11 11.64 -9.42 -2.30
C SER A 11 13.09 -8.97 -2.57
N ASN A 12 13.91 -9.81 -3.19
CA ASN A 12 15.29 -9.49 -3.51
C ASN A 12 15.36 -8.48 -4.65
N VAL A 13 14.47 -8.59 -5.63
CA VAL A 13 14.42 -7.65 -6.75
C VAL A 13 14.00 -6.26 -6.28
N ILE A 14 13.05 -6.18 -5.35
CA ILE A 14 12.59 -4.91 -4.75
C ILE A 14 13.68 -4.31 -3.85
N THR A 15 14.36 -5.12 -3.04
CA THR A 15 15.43 -4.65 -2.14
C THR A 15 16.61 -4.07 -2.91
N ASN A 16 16.93 -4.64 -4.08
CA ASN A 16 18.01 -4.18 -4.95
C ASN A 16 17.56 -3.11 -5.97
N ALA A 17 16.32 -2.62 -5.88
CA ALA A 17 15.83 -1.57 -6.77
C ALA A 17 16.22 -0.18 -6.25
N PRO A 18 16.52 0.78 -7.15
CA PRO A 18 16.64 2.19 -6.80
C PRO A 18 15.39 2.70 -6.08
N ASP A 19 15.59 3.59 -5.10
CA ASP A 19 14.51 4.10 -4.25
C ASP A 19 13.42 4.88 -5.02
N ASP A 20 13.70 5.34 -6.23
CA ASP A 20 12.80 6.08 -7.11
C ASP A 20 12.08 5.20 -8.15
N GLN A 21 12.36 3.89 -8.17
CA GLN A 21 11.79 2.96 -9.13
C GLN A 21 10.98 1.85 -8.47
N GLU A 22 9.90 1.46 -9.14
CA GLU A 22 9.07 0.32 -8.75
C GLU A 22 8.91 -0.65 -9.93
N PRO A 23 8.75 -1.95 -9.66
CA PRO A 23 8.38 -2.90 -10.70
C PRO A 23 7.02 -2.51 -11.30
N ALA A 24 6.94 -2.44 -12.62
CA ALA A 24 5.67 -2.31 -13.31
C ALA A 24 4.82 -3.58 -13.07
N PRO A 25 3.49 -3.47 -13.01
CA PRO A 25 2.62 -4.63 -12.97
C PRO A 25 2.66 -5.41 -14.31
N ASP A 26 1.93 -6.51 -14.38
CA ASP A 26 1.72 -7.36 -15.55
C ASP A 26 2.91 -8.23 -15.98
N PHE A 27 3.71 -8.66 -14.99
CA PHE A 27 4.69 -9.72 -15.18
C PHE A 27 4.22 -11.05 -14.59
N VAL A 28 4.87 -12.15 -14.99
CA VAL A 28 4.46 -13.52 -14.67
C VAL A 28 5.50 -14.20 -13.78
N PRO A 29 5.38 -14.15 -12.44
CA PRO A 29 6.19 -14.96 -11.55
C PRO A 29 5.65 -16.39 -11.43
N THR A 30 6.40 -17.20 -10.70
CA THR A 30 6.03 -18.54 -10.25
C THR A 30 5.69 -18.51 -8.77
N LEU A 31 4.53 -19.05 -8.40
CA LEU A 31 4.06 -19.26 -7.03
C LEU A 31 3.76 -20.74 -6.86
N ASP A 32 4.41 -21.41 -5.90
CA ASP A 32 4.24 -22.85 -5.65
C ASP A 32 4.36 -23.72 -6.93
N GLY A 33 5.29 -23.35 -7.82
CA GLY A 33 5.51 -24.02 -9.10
C GLY A 33 4.48 -23.68 -10.20
N LYS A 34 3.53 -22.77 -9.96
CA LYS A 34 2.52 -22.34 -10.93
C LYS A 34 2.78 -20.92 -11.42
N HIS A 35 2.54 -20.68 -12.71
CA HIS A 35 2.60 -19.34 -13.27
C HIS A 35 1.36 -18.53 -12.88
N VAL A 36 1.59 -17.35 -12.32
CA VAL A 36 0.54 -16.39 -11.94
C VAL A 36 0.86 -15.03 -12.57
N GLN A 37 -0.14 -14.19 -12.79
CA GLN A 37 0.05 -12.82 -13.26
C GLN A 37 0.02 -11.86 -12.07
N VAL A 38 1.04 -11.02 -11.92
CA VAL A 38 1.04 -9.93 -10.93
C VAL A 38 0.29 -8.74 -11.51
N THR A 39 -0.82 -8.38 -10.88
CA THR A 39 -1.65 -7.25 -11.31
C THR A 39 -1.36 -5.96 -10.54
N ALA A 40 -0.77 -6.07 -9.35
CA ALA A 40 -0.28 -4.95 -8.57
C ALA A 40 0.83 -5.37 -7.61
N VAL A 41 1.82 -4.49 -7.40
CA VAL A 41 2.88 -4.65 -6.39
C VAL A 41 2.65 -3.61 -5.30
N LEU A 42 2.52 -4.08 -4.06
CA LEU A 42 2.37 -3.27 -2.84
C LEU A 42 3.69 -3.29 -2.05
N GLU A 43 3.79 -2.56 -0.94
CA GLU A 43 5.04 -2.43 -0.17
C GLU A 43 5.65 -3.77 0.30
N ARG A 44 4.82 -4.75 0.67
CA ARG A 44 5.27 -6.05 1.23
C ARG A 44 4.69 -7.28 0.54
N THR A 45 3.71 -7.05 -0.33
CA THR A 45 2.88 -8.08 -0.94
C THR A 45 2.58 -7.71 -2.38
N ALA A 46 2.16 -8.68 -3.18
CA ALA A 46 1.69 -8.48 -4.54
C ALA A 46 0.30 -9.09 -4.68
N VAL A 47 -0.51 -8.48 -5.55
CA VAL A 47 -1.82 -9.01 -5.94
C VAL A 47 -1.62 -9.84 -7.19
N VAL A 48 -1.89 -11.13 -7.07
CA VAL A 48 -1.75 -12.10 -8.17
C VAL A 48 -3.11 -12.59 -8.64
N ALA A 49 -3.21 -12.90 -9.92
CA ALA A 49 -4.33 -13.60 -10.54
C ALA A 49 -3.81 -14.83 -11.27
N PRO A 50 -4.57 -15.93 -11.33
CA PRO A 50 -4.25 -17.05 -12.22
C PRO A 50 -4.12 -16.59 -13.68
N LEU A 51 -3.10 -17.08 -14.39
CA LEU A 51 -2.87 -16.68 -15.78
C LEU A 51 -3.98 -17.16 -16.73
N THR A 52 -4.64 -18.28 -16.38
CA THR A 52 -5.64 -18.94 -17.20
C THR A 52 -7.03 -18.33 -17.09
N ASP A 53 -7.30 -17.52 -16.05
CA ASP A 53 -8.64 -17.02 -15.78
C ASP A 53 -8.61 -15.59 -15.26
N ARG A 54 -9.09 -14.67 -16.12
CA ARG A 54 -9.19 -13.24 -15.82
C ARG A 54 -10.24 -12.90 -14.76
N TRP A 55 -11.20 -13.80 -14.53
CA TRP A 55 -12.30 -13.62 -13.58
C TRP A 55 -12.06 -14.34 -12.26
N ALA A 56 -10.97 -15.09 -12.15
CA ALA A 56 -10.60 -15.77 -10.92
C ALA A 56 -10.28 -14.76 -9.80
N ASP A 57 -10.51 -15.22 -8.58
CA ASP A 57 -10.26 -14.41 -7.39
C ASP A 57 -8.79 -14.00 -7.29
N LYS A 58 -8.59 -12.70 -7.06
CA LYS A 58 -7.26 -12.13 -6.85
C LYS A 58 -6.76 -12.53 -5.47
N GLN A 59 -5.52 -12.99 -5.41
CA GLN A 59 -4.87 -13.39 -4.16
C GLN A 59 -3.79 -12.40 -3.78
N LEU A 60 -3.60 -12.21 -2.48
CA LEU A 60 -2.58 -11.34 -1.92
C LEU A 60 -1.45 -12.20 -1.35
N VAL A 61 -0.27 -12.09 -1.95
CA VAL A 61 0.86 -13.00 -1.73
C VAL A 61 2.08 -12.21 -1.29
N ARG A 62 2.93 -12.78 -0.41
CA ARG A 62 4.15 -12.11 0.02
C ARG A 62 5.20 -12.14 -1.08
N HIS A 63 6.03 -11.09 -1.15
CA HIS A 63 7.08 -11.03 -2.18
C HIS A 63 8.11 -12.16 -2.05
N ALA A 64 8.33 -12.68 -0.85
CA ALA A 64 9.27 -13.78 -0.61
C ALA A 64 8.85 -15.09 -1.29
N ASP A 65 7.55 -15.27 -1.53
CA ASP A 65 6.98 -16.51 -2.07
C ASP A 65 6.87 -16.50 -3.61
N LEU A 66 7.12 -15.34 -4.22
CA LEU A 66 7.04 -15.15 -5.68
C LEU A 66 8.45 -15.27 -6.30
N LEU A 67 8.67 -16.34 -7.06
CA LEU A 67 9.92 -16.60 -7.76
C LEU A 67 9.84 -16.10 -9.19
N MET A 68 10.84 -15.37 -9.66
CA MET A 68 10.82 -14.84 -11.01
C MET A 68 12.20 -14.57 -11.60
N ASP A 69 12.22 -14.44 -12.92
CA ASP A 69 13.37 -13.92 -13.65
C ASP A 69 13.48 -12.39 -13.42
N PRO A 70 14.57 -11.88 -12.83
CA PRO A 70 14.76 -10.44 -12.66
C PRO A 70 14.86 -9.70 -13.99
N ALA A 71 15.30 -10.35 -15.07
CA ALA A 71 15.38 -9.74 -16.40
C ALA A 71 14.00 -9.53 -17.05
N ALA A 72 12.97 -10.24 -16.59
CA ALA A 72 11.60 -10.11 -17.08
C ALA A 72 10.85 -8.90 -16.46
N ILE A 73 11.44 -8.21 -15.48
CA ILE A 73 10.79 -7.07 -14.82
C ILE A 73 11.08 -5.78 -15.55
N THR A 74 10.02 -5.20 -16.12
CA THR A 74 10.04 -3.80 -16.52
C THR A 74 9.91 -2.91 -15.29
N ARG A 75 10.80 -1.92 -15.16
CA ARG A 75 10.74 -0.92 -14.08
C ARG A 75 10.03 0.34 -14.55
N ARG A 76 9.33 1.00 -13.63
CA ARG A 76 8.71 2.31 -13.86
C ARG A 76 9.13 3.27 -12.75
N SER A 77 9.13 4.57 -13.05
CA SER A 77 9.34 5.59 -12.03
C SER A 77 8.20 5.57 -11.02
N LYS A 78 8.55 5.66 -9.73
CA LYS A 78 7.55 5.83 -8.67
C LYS A 78 6.81 7.13 -8.93
N ARG A 79 5.50 7.06 -9.11
CA ARG A 79 4.68 8.27 -9.09
C ARG A 79 4.79 8.85 -7.68
N ALA A 80 5.07 10.15 -7.59
CA ALA A 80 4.94 10.86 -6.33
C ALA A 80 3.49 10.69 -5.86
N THR A 81 3.26 9.74 -4.97
CA THR A 81 1.96 9.51 -4.37
C THR A 81 1.67 10.76 -3.54
N GLY A 82 0.77 11.60 -4.04
CA GLY A 82 0.30 12.81 -3.36
C GLY A 82 -0.35 12.55 -1.99
N PHE A 83 -0.48 11.27 -1.61
CA PHE A 83 -0.65 10.85 -0.24
C PHE A 83 0.64 11.18 0.52
N ARG A 84 0.75 12.43 1.01
CA ARG A 84 1.68 12.77 2.07
C ARG A 84 1.50 11.69 3.13
N ALA A 85 2.47 10.78 3.26
CA ALA A 85 2.68 10.05 4.48
C ALA A 85 2.58 11.13 5.55
N LYS A 86 1.49 11.12 6.33
CA LYS A 86 1.34 12.05 7.43
C LYS A 86 2.44 11.60 8.38
N PHE A 87 3.64 12.18 8.20
CA PHE A 87 4.69 12.15 9.19
C PHE A 87 3.95 12.38 10.49
N ARG A 88 3.97 11.38 11.38
CA ARG A 88 3.42 11.54 12.72
C ARG A 88 4.13 12.76 13.27
N ARG A 89 3.49 13.92 13.20
CA ARG A 89 4.09 15.18 13.63
C ARG A 89 4.38 14.94 15.10
N ARG A 90 5.66 14.88 15.46
CA ARG A 90 6.07 14.75 16.85
C ARG A 90 5.78 16.10 17.50
N TYR A 91 4.54 16.26 17.95
CA TYR A 91 4.14 17.42 18.73
C TYR A 91 4.86 17.37 20.07
N ALA A 92 5.47 18.49 20.46
CA ALA A 92 5.94 18.71 21.83
C ALA A 92 4.76 18.60 22.82
N SER A 93 5.06 18.38 24.11
CA SER A 93 4.04 18.23 25.16
C SER A 93 3.02 19.38 25.16
N GLU A 94 3.51 20.62 25.10
CA GLU A 94 2.69 21.83 25.06
C GLU A 94 1.74 21.87 23.86
N GLN A 95 2.22 21.46 22.69
CA GLN A 95 1.41 21.41 21.48
C GLN A 95 0.31 20.33 21.57
N ARG A 96 0.59 19.21 22.26
CA ARG A 96 -0.43 18.17 22.51
C ARG A 96 -1.50 18.65 23.47
N GLU A 97 -1.11 19.39 24.50
CA GLU A 97 -2.04 19.97 25.47
C GLU A 97 -2.93 21.02 24.82
N ALA A 98 -2.36 21.91 24.01
CA ALA A 98 -3.13 22.89 23.24
C ALA A 98 -4.14 22.22 22.29
N LEU A 99 -3.74 21.13 21.62
CA LEU A 99 -4.64 20.36 20.75
C LEU A 99 -5.76 19.67 21.53
N ARG A 100 -5.48 19.11 22.72
CA ARG A 100 -6.54 18.54 23.58
C ARG A 100 -7.51 19.61 24.05
N ALA A 101 -7.00 20.72 24.59
CA ALA A 101 -7.84 21.82 25.06
C ALA A 101 -8.71 22.43 23.94
N ALA A 102 -8.22 22.47 22.70
CA ALA A 102 -9.01 22.88 21.54
C ALA A 102 -10.09 21.84 21.18
N SER A 103 -9.75 20.55 21.24
CA SER A 103 -10.69 19.45 21.02
C SER A 103 -11.80 19.42 22.08
N ASP A 104 -11.45 19.60 23.34
CA ASP A 104 -12.40 19.57 24.46
C ASP A 104 -13.38 20.74 24.40
N ARG A 105 -12.90 21.95 24.05
CA ARG A 105 -13.78 23.10 23.78
C ARG A 105 -14.77 22.79 22.67
N ARG A 106 -14.31 22.23 21.56
CA ARG A 106 -15.18 21.85 20.44
C ARG A 106 -16.20 20.78 20.83
N ALA A 107 -15.81 19.83 21.67
CA ALA A 107 -16.71 18.79 22.17
C ALA A 107 -17.79 19.36 23.09
N MET A 108 -17.44 20.31 23.95
CA MET A 108 -18.40 21.03 24.80
C MET A 108 -19.37 21.87 23.98
N ASP A 109 -18.88 22.62 22.98
CA ASP A 109 -19.73 23.41 22.08
C ASP A 109 -20.70 22.52 21.31
N ASN A 110 -20.23 21.37 20.83
CA ASN A 110 -21.06 20.43 20.11
C ASN A 110 -22.10 19.77 21.03
N ARG A 111 -21.72 19.43 22.26
CA ARG A 111 -22.65 18.93 23.28
C ARG A 111 -23.71 19.96 23.57
N ALA A 112 -23.34 21.22 23.79
CA ALA A 112 -24.27 22.32 24.03
C ALA A 112 -25.29 22.47 22.90
N ARG A 113 -24.85 22.41 21.64
CA ARG A 113 -25.74 22.43 20.46
C ARG A 113 -26.71 21.26 20.42
N LEU A 114 -26.27 20.06 20.79
CA LEU A 114 -27.09 18.85 20.78
C LEU A 114 -28.04 18.74 21.99
N THR A 115 -27.74 19.43 23.09
CA THR A 115 -28.59 19.49 24.29
C THR A 115 -29.59 20.64 24.29
N LEU A 116 -29.58 21.53 23.28
CA LEU A 116 -30.65 22.49 23.12
C LEU A 116 -31.93 21.73 22.74
N PRO A 117 -33.02 21.82 23.54
CA PRO A 117 -34.29 21.29 23.11
C PRO A 117 -34.68 22.00 21.82
N TYR A 118 -35.06 21.19 20.83
CA TYR A 118 -35.70 21.66 19.61
C TYR A 118 -36.94 22.46 20.04
N CYS A 119 -36.84 23.79 20.15
CA CYS A 119 -38.01 24.63 20.37
C CYS A 119 -38.92 24.42 19.17
N GLN A 120 -40.10 23.88 19.47
CA GLN A 120 -41.18 23.59 18.54
C GLN A 120 -41.45 24.80 17.64
N ALA A 121 -41.45 24.56 16.34
CA ALA A 121 -42.21 25.39 15.41
C ALA A 121 -43.69 25.14 15.71
N ALA A 122 -44.38 26.18 16.18
CA ALA A 122 -45.82 26.31 16.14
C ALA A 122 -46.12 27.68 15.53
#